data_AF-A0A9P0ITH6-F1
#
_entry.id   AF-A0A9P0ITH6-F1
#
_cell.length_a   1.000
_cell.length_b   1.000
_cell.length_c   1.000
_cell.angle_alpha   90.00
_cell.angle_beta   90.00
_cell.angle_gamma   90.00
#
_symmetry.space_group_name_H-M   'P 1'
#
loop_
_entity.id
_entity.type
_entity.pdbx_description
1 polymer ?
#
loop_
_entity_poly.entity_id
_entity_poly.type
_entity_poly.pdbx_seq_one_letter_code
_entity_poly.pdbx_strand_id
1 'polypeptide(L)'
;MLRTLQSHIFKQNMIKMNTRYLWQWIDDTFNCLDDDRIKEIGPNLACAEWLMKNGARVKWKGCKEYVSHYDCLPNPTSIHLKQFLIEQVYAGKEASISHIGFSYFKNCTNISKIEFDGCDSIDNEALSKLNILKDYLIALKINDCVNISDQGIKSLEQLQALKYLELKNINALSQPEIMIDHLKAKLPECNVQYCSNL
;
A
#
# COMPACT_ATOMS: atom_id res chain seq x y z
N MET A 1 65.40 -0.90 -12.25
CA MET A 1 63.94 -1.21 -12.23
C MET A 1 63.30 -0.40 -11.11
N LEU A 2 62.24 0.32 -11.45
CA LEU A 2 61.32 1.10 -10.60
C LEU A 2 61.86 2.31 -9.82
N ARG A 3 61.61 3.51 -10.39
CA ARG A 3 61.43 4.77 -9.66
C ARG A 3 59.94 4.97 -9.41
N THR A 4 59.58 5.13 -8.14
CA THR A 4 58.27 5.63 -7.69
C THR A 4 58.15 7.13 -7.97
N LEU A 5 57.07 7.52 -8.65
CA LEU A 5 56.63 8.91 -8.77
C LEU A 5 55.15 8.98 -8.36
N GLN A 6 54.90 9.65 -7.24
CA GLN A 6 53.58 10.20 -6.93
C GLN A 6 53.42 11.53 -7.68
N SER A 7 52.29 11.70 -8.37
CA SER A 7 51.53 12.97 -8.50
C SER A 7 50.28 12.64 -9.33
N HIS A 8 49.12 12.59 -8.68
CA HIS A 8 48.12 13.66 -8.69
C HIS A 8 47.42 13.86 -10.05
N ILE A 9 46.11 13.56 -10.01
CA ILE A 9 45.03 14.09 -10.85
C ILE A 9 44.85 13.40 -12.20
N PHE A 10 43.82 12.55 -12.29
CA PHE A 10 42.66 12.83 -13.16
C PHE A 10 41.44 12.05 -12.64
N LYS A 11 40.64 12.79 -11.86
CA LYS A 11 39.17 12.73 -11.70
C LYS A 11 38.50 11.35 -11.74
N GLN A 12 38.07 10.92 -10.55
CA GLN A 12 36.88 10.09 -10.36
C GLN A 12 35.69 10.71 -11.12
N ASN A 13 35.46 10.26 -12.35
CA ASN A 13 34.15 10.31 -12.99
C ASN A 13 33.46 8.96 -12.76
N MET A 14 33.27 8.58 -11.49
CA MET A 14 32.15 7.70 -11.19
C MET A 14 30.92 8.60 -11.21
N ILE A 15 30.21 8.53 -12.33
CA ILE A 15 28.88 9.08 -12.51
C ILE A 15 28.10 8.79 -11.22
N LYS A 16 27.80 9.83 -10.44
CA LYS A 16 26.74 9.78 -9.43
C LYS A 16 25.46 9.52 -10.21
N MET A 17 25.19 8.27 -10.56
CA MET A 17 23.82 7.87 -10.86
C MET A 17 23.03 8.27 -9.62
N ASN A 18 22.15 9.25 -9.80
CA ASN A 18 21.40 9.84 -8.70
C ASN A 18 20.62 8.70 -8.06
N THR A 19 21.03 8.28 -6.86
CA THR A 19 20.46 7.12 -6.18
C THR A 19 18.95 7.21 -6.05
N ARG A 20 18.42 8.44 -5.97
CA ARG A 20 16.98 8.73 -6.00
C ARG A 20 16.28 8.25 -7.29
N TYR A 21 16.90 8.39 -8.47
CA TYR A 21 16.29 7.93 -9.73
C TYR A 21 16.28 6.41 -9.83
N LEU A 22 17.31 5.72 -9.34
CA LEU A 22 17.34 4.26 -9.34
C LEU A 22 16.26 3.69 -8.40
N TRP A 23 16.18 4.21 -7.17
CA TRP A 23 15.19 3.73 -6.21
C TRP A 23 13.75 4.06 -6.62
N GLN A 24 13.52 5.24 -7.21
CA GLN A 24 12.21 5.56 -7.79
C GLN A 24 11.86 4.61 -8.93
N TRP A 25 12.79 4.36 -9.85
CA TRP A 25 12.56 3.41 -10.95
C TRP A 25 12.25 1.99 -10.44
N ILE A 26 12.93 1.55 -9.37
CA ILE A 26 12.64 0.26 -8.73
C ILE A 26 11.22 0.27 -8.15
N ASP A 27 10.85 1.28 -7.36
CA ASP A 27 9.50 1.40 -6.78
C ASP A 27 8.42 1.40 -7.87
N ASP A 28 8.60 2.22 -8.90
CA ASP A 28 7.70 2.31 -10.05
C ASP A 28 7.57 0.95 -10.74
N THR A 29 8.66 0.21 -10.92
CA THR A 29 8.66 -1.10 -11.59
C THR A 29 7.89 -2.14 -10.77
N PHE A 30 8.11 -2.21 -9.45
CA PHE A 30 7.46 -3.20 -8.60
C PHE A 30 5.99 -2.89 -8.29
N ASN A 31 5.59 -1.62 -8.41
CA ASN A 31 4.21 -1.17 -8.24
C ASN A 31 3.48 -0.95 -9.57
N CYS A 32 4.14 -1.10 -10.71
CA CYS A 32 3.51 -0.92 -12.03
C CYS A 32 2.38 -1.94 -12.25
N LEU A 33 1.27 -1.44 -12.78
CA LEU A 33 0.14 -2.27 -13.18
C LEU A 33 0.48 -3.08 -14.43
N ASP A 34 0.26 -4.40 -14.37
CA ASP A 34 0.39 -5.32 -15.50
C ASP A 34 -1.01 -5.77 -15.95
N ASP A 35 -1.58 -5.02 -16.90
CA ASP A 35 -2.91 -5.29 -17.44
C ASP A 35 -2.99 -6.65 -18.15
N ASP A 36 -1.89 -7.11 -18.76
CA ASP A 36 -1.86 -8.40 -19.45
C ASP A 36 -1.85 -9.55 -18.44
N ARG A 37 -1.13 -9.39 -17.32
CA ARG A 37 -1.21 -10.32 -16.20
C ARG A 37 -2.60 -10.37 -15.58
N ILE A 38 -3.26 -9.22 -15.44
CA ILE A 38 -4.65 -9.18 -14.95
C ILE A 38 -5.61 -9.93 -15.89
N LYS A 39 -5.43 -9.82 -17.22
CA LYS A 39 -6.23 -10.58 -18.19
C LYS A 39 -5.97 -12.09 -18.11
N GLU A 40 -4.72 -12.48 -17.86
CA GLU A 40 -4.30 -13.87 -17.79
C GLU A 40 -4.84 -14.60 -16.54
N ILE A 41 -4.60 -14.04 -15.35
CA ILE A 41 -4.88 -14.73 -14.07
C ILE A 41 -6.05 -14.14 -13.27
N GLY A 42 -6.61 -13.02 -13.75
CA GLY A 42 -7.70 -12.31 -13.10
C GLY A 42 -7.24 -11.30 -12.04
N PRO A 43 -8.13 -10.37 -11.65
CA PRO A 43 -7.77 -9.20 -10.85
C PRO A 43 -7.30 -9.56 -9.44
N ASN A 44 -7.98 -10.50 -8.75
CA ASN A 44 -7.64 -10.85 -7.38
C ASN A 44 -6.25 -11.52 -7.28
N LEU A 45 -5.92 -12.43 -8.20
CA LEU A 45 -4.61 -13.06 -8.16
C LEU A 45 -3.50 -12.10 -8.57
N ALA A 46 -3.69 -11.29 -9.61
CA ALA A 46 -2.72 -10.27 -9.99
C ALA A 46 -2.49 -9.23 -8.86
N CYS A 47 -3.56 -8.82 -8.17
CA CYS A 47 -3.46 -7.98 -6.99
C CYS A 47 -2.70 -8.66 -5.85
N ALA A 48 -2.96 -9.94 -5.56
CA ALA A 48 -2.22 -10.69 -4.55
C ALA A 48 -0.74 -10.88 -4.93
N GLU A 49 -0.43 -11.12 -6.20
CA GLU A 49 0.94 -11.18 -6.72
C GLU A 49 1.68 -9.87 -6.45
N TRP A 50 1.08 -8.72 -6.79
CA TRP A 50 1.64 -7.40 -6.53
C TRP A 50 1.84 -7.15 -5.03
N LEU A 51 0.82 -7.41 -4.20
CA LEU A 51 0.88 -7.22 -2.76
C LEU A 51 2.02 -8.05 -2.14
N MET A 52 2.10 -9.34 -2.43
CA MET A 52 3.10 -10.24 -1.85
C MET A 52 4.52 -9.96 -2.36
N LYS A 53 4.68 -9.60 -3.64
CA LYS A 53 5.98 -9.15 -4.20
C LYS A 53 6.52 -7.92 -3.48
N ASN A 54 5.63 -7.07 -2.99
CA ASN A 54 5.95 -5.85 -2.24
C ASN A 54 5.84 -6.02 -0.73
N GLY A 55 5.92 -7.26 -0.20
CA GLY A 55 5.99 -7.53 1.24
C GLY A 55 4.66 -7.42 2.00
N ALA A 56 3.55 -7.12 1.33
CA ALA A 56 2.22 -7.13 1.93
C ALA A 56 1.66 -8.57 2.00
N ARG A 57 0.60 -8.74 2.79
CA ARG A 57 -0.04 -10.03 3.06
C ARG A 57 -1.51 -9.95 2.72
N VAL A 58 -2.07 -11.06 2.26
CA VAL A 58 -3.50 -11.16 1.94
C VAL A 58 -4.15 -12.26 2.73
N LYS A 59 -5.42 -12.08 3.08
CA LYS A 59 -6.29 -13.14 3.57
C LYS A 59 -7.36 -13.40 2.54
N TRP A 60 -7.43 -14.64 2.08
CA TRP A 60 -8.48 -15.08 1.17
C TRP A 60 -9.82 -15.19 1.88
N LYS A 61 -10.90 -14.96 1.15
CA LYS A 61 -12.27 -15.09 1.64
C LYS A 61 -12.50 -16.49 2.23
N GLY A 62 -12.94 -16.53 3.49
CA GLY A 62 -13.21 -17.78 4.21
C GLY A 62 -11.97 -18.47 4.79
N CYS A 63 -10.76 -17.94 4.59
CA CYS A 63 -9.55 -18.41 5.24
C CYS A 63 -9.33 -17.68 6.59
N LYS A 64 -8.67 -18.36 7.53
CA LYS A 64 -8.36 -17.79 8.86
C LYS A 64 -7.05 -17.01 8.88
N GLU A 65 -6.05 -17.51 8.17
CA GLU A 65 -4.67 -17.02 8.21
C GLU A 65 -4.35 -16.13 7.02
N TYR A 66 -3.39 -15.22 7.23
CA TYR A 66 -2.76 -14.47 6.15
C TYR A 66 -1.78 -15.35 5.37
N VAL A 67 -1.66 -15.06 4.09
CA VAL A 67 -0.64 -15.59 3.19
C VAL A 67 0.24 -14.43 2.76
N SER A 68 1.56 -14.63 2.80
CA SER A 68 2.54 -13.59 2.48
C SER A 68 3.59 -14.04 1.46
N HIS A 69 3.71 -15.34 1.20
CA HIS A 69 4.73 -15.86 0.32
C HIS A 69 4.19 -16.03 -1.10
N TYR A 70 4.87 -15.43 -2.06
CA TYR A 70 4.50 -15.47 -3.48
C TYR A 70 4.37 -16.90 -4.01
N ASP A 71 5.24 -17.81 -3.57
CA ASP A 71 5.21 -19.21 -3.99
C ASP A 71 3.99 -19.99 -3.46
N CYS A 72 3.23 -19.40 -2.53
CA CYS A 72 1.95 -19.96 -2.08
C CYS A 72 0.77 -19.56 -2.98
N LEU A 73 1.01 -18.74 -4.02
CA LEU A 73 -0.01 -18.41 -5.00
C LEU A 73 -0.29 -19.60 -5.93
N PRO A 74 -1.55 -19.82 -6.32
CA PRO A 74 -1.90 -20.92 -7.20
C PRO A 74 -1.20 -20.77 -8.56
N ASN A 75 -0.82 -21.91 -9.16
CA ASN A 75 -0.25 -21.91 -10.50
C ASN A 75 -1.24 -21.27 -11.50
N PRO A 76 -0.80 -20.34 -12.37
CA PRO A 76 -1.63 -19.71 -13.40
C PRO A 76 -2.37 -20.69 -14.32
N THR A 77 -1.90 -21.92 -14.45
CA THR A 77 -2.55 -22.99 -15.23
C THR A 77 -3.68 -23.72 -14.47
N SER A 78 -3.92 -23.38 -13.21
CA SER A 78 -4.98 -23.96 -12.39
C SER A 78 -6.36 -23.58 -12.92
N ILE A 79 -7.29 -24.54 -13.02
CA ILE A 79 -8.67 -24.29 -13.44
C ILE A 79 -9.50 -23.49 -12.41
N HIS A 80 -8.97 -23.24 -11.22
CA HIS A 80 -9.69 -22.68 -10.08
C HIS A 80 -9.34 -21.23 -9.73
N LEU A 81 -8.70 -20.47 -10.62
CA LEU A 81 -8.23 -19.09 -10.33
C LEU A 81 -9.33 -18.16 -9.79
N LYS A 82 -10.57 -18.31 -10.26
CA LYS A 82 -11.71 -17.47 -9.87
C LYS A 82 -12.18 -17.66 -8.43
N GLN A 83 -11.74 -18.71 -7.73
CA GLN A 83 -12.12 -18.96 -6.33
C GLN A 83 -11.31 -18.11 -5.34
N PHE A 84 -10.17 -17.57 -5.77
CA PHE A 84 -9.27 -16.78 -4.93
C PHE A 84 -9.74 -15.33 -4.90
N LEU A 85 -10.47 -14.99 -3.84
CA LEU A 85 -10.99 -13.65 -3.61
C LEU A 85 -10.29 -13.05 -2.39
N ILE A 86 -9.63 -11.91 -2.54
CA ILE A 86 -8.98 -11.22 -1.41
C ILE A 86 -10.08 -10.63 -0.52
N GLU A 87 -10.03 -10.92 0.77
CA GLU A 87 -10.93 -10.34 1.77
C GLU A 87 -10.23 -9.27 2.61
N GLN A 88 -8.98 -9.50 2.98
CA GLN A 88 -8.22 -8.61 3.86
C GLN A 88 -6.80 -8.41 3.33
N VAL A 89 -6.29 -7.19 3.45
CA VAL A 89 -4.92 -6.81 3.12
C VAL A 89 -4.24 -6.27 4.37
N TYR A 90 -3.00 -6.71 4.60
CA TYR A 90 -2.14 -6.18 5.66
C TYR A 90 -0.81 -5.75 5.02
N ALA A 91 -0.38 -4.52 5.26
CA ALA A 91 0.93 -4.04 4.85
C ALA A 91 1.64 -3.43 6.07
N GLY A 92 2.71 -4.09 6.51
CA GLY A 92 3.52 -3.67 7.65
C GLY A 92 4.72 -2.82 7.22
N LYS A 93 5.64 -2.59 8.17
CA LYS A 93 6.95 -1.92 7.96
C LYS A 93 7.81 -2.56 6.87
N GLU A 94 7.62 -3.85 6.63
CA GLU A 94 8.33 -4.59 5.59
C GLU A 94 7.78 -4.36 4.19
N ALA A 95 6.59 -3.78 4.07
CA ALA A 95 5.90 -3.63 2.79
C ALA A 95 6.30 -2.32 2.09
N SER A 96 6.41 -2.39 0.75
CA SER A 96 6.74 -1.27 -0.13
C SER A 96 5.67 -1.10 -1.22
N ILE A 97 4.39 -1.20 -0.83
CA ILE A 97 3.28 -0.92 -1.74
C ILE A 97 3.09 0.59 -1.89
N SER A 98 2.99 1.09 -3.11
CA SER A 98 2.80 2.53 -3.37
C SER A 98 1.51 2.82 -4.12
N HIS A 99 1.10 4.09 -4.14
CA HIS A 99 -0.11 4.56 -4.81
C HIS A 99 -0.16 4.21 -6.31
N ILE A 100 0.99 3.90 -6.94
CA ILE A 100 1.08 3.46 -8.33
C ILE A 100 0.35 2.12 -8.50
N GLY A 101 0.58 1.17 -7.57
CA GLY A 101 0.01 -0.17 -7.62
C GLY A 101 -1.43 -0.27 -7.12
N PHE A 102 -1.98 0.77 -6.50
CA PHE A 102 -3.36 0.72 -5.98
C PHE A 102 -4.43 0.50 -7.06
N SER A 103 -4.08 0.70 -8.34
CA SER A 103 -4.92 0.32 -9.48
C SER A 103 -5.22 -1.19 -9.53
N TYR A 104 -4.36 -2.06 -8.95
CA TYR A 104 -4.62 -3.50 -8.81
C TYR A 104 -5.87 -3.80 -7.96
N PHE A 105 -6.28 -2.89 -7.06
CA PHE A 105 -7.51 -3.07 -6.29
C PHE A 105 -8.78 -3.01 -7.15
N LYS A 106 -8.68 -2.49 -8.39
CA LYS A 106 -9.82 -2.44 -9.31
C LYS A 106 -10.37 -3.85 -9.55
N ASN A 107 -11.69 -3.98 -9.45
CA ASN A 107 -12.43 -5.25 -9.57
C ASN A 107 -12.13 -6.30 -8.48
N CYS A 108 -11.40 -5.95 -7.42
CA CYS A 108 -11.25 -6.78 -6.22
C CYS A 108 -12.37 -6.48 -5.21
N THR A 109 -13.62 -6.74 -5.59
CA THR A 109 -14.84 -6.30 -4.87
C THR A 109 -15.10 -6.99 -3.52
N ASN A 110 -14.24 -7.92 -3.10
CA ASN A 110 -14.35 -8.60 -1.81
C ASN A 110 -13.40 -8.03 -0.74
N ILE A 111 -12.49 -7.11 -1.09
CA ILE A 111 -11.59 -6.48 -0.13
C ILE A 111 -12.41 -5.61 0.81
N SER A 112 -12.57 -6.09 2.04
CA SER A 112 -13.40 -5.46 3.06
C SER A 112 -12.58 -4.90 4.21
N LYS A 113 -11.32 -5.31 4.36
CA LYS A 113 -10.43 -4.82 5.42
C LYS A 113 -9.04 -4.53 4.88
N ILE A 114 -8.50 -3.38 5.24
CA ILE A 114 -7.13 -3.00 4.94
C ILE A 114 -6.48 -2.48 6.22
N GLU A 115 -5.26 -2.92 6.49
CA GLU A 115 -4.44 -2.45 7.60
C GLU A 115 -3.06 -2.05 7.09
N PHE A 116 -2.69 -0.79 7.37
CA PHE A 116 -1.36 -0.25 7.18
C PHE A 116 -0.73 -0.03 8.55
N ASP A 117 0.38 -0.72 8.84
CA ASP A 117 1.04 -0.69 10.15
C ASP A 117 2.54 -0.37 9.98
N GLY A 118 2.88 0.90 10.13
CA GLY A 118 4.23 1.43 9.90
C GLY A 118 4.69 1.33 8.45
N CYS A 119 3.77 1.23 7.48
CA CYS A 119 4.09 1.15 6.07
C CYS A 119 4.39 2.57 5.54
N ASP A 120 5.68 2.93 5.49
CA ASP A 120 6.14 4.26 5.12
C ASP A 120 5.92 4.60 3.64
N SER A 121 5.70 3.60 2.77
CA SER A 121 5.38 3.84 1.36
C SER A 121 3.95 4.35 1.13
N ILE A 122 3.09 4.34 2.17
CA ILE A 122 1.74 4.89 2.11
C ILE A 122 1.77 6.40 2.29
N ASP A 123 1.28 7.11 1.28
CA ASP A 123 1.18 8.56 1.24
C ASP A 123 -0.27 9.04 1.05
N ASN A 124 -0.44 10.36 0.92
CA ASN A 124 -1.75 10.97 0.68
C ASN A 124 -2.41 10.50 -0.63
N GLU A 125 -1.63 10.18 -1.67
CA GLU A 125 -2.17 9.71 -2.94
C GLU A 125 -2.70 8.28 -2.82
N ALA A 126 -1.99 7.43 -2.06
CA ALA A 126 -2.42 6.07 -1.75
C ALA A 126 -3.78 6.09 -1.03
N LEU A 127 -3.93 6.96 -0.01
CA LEU A 127 -5.21 7.11 0.70
C LEU A 127 -6.33 7.59 -0.23
N SER A 128 -6.07 8.57 -1.09
CA SER A 128 -7.04 9.06 -2.07
C SER A 128 -7.48 7.95 -3.03
N LYS A 129 -6.53 7.11 -3.49
CA LYS A 129 -6.81 5.99 -4.40
C LYS A 129 -7.58 4.83 -3.76
N LEU A 130 -7.68 4.75 -2.43
CA LEU A 130 -8.59 3.80 -1.77
C LEU A 130 -10.05 4.00 -2.19
N ASN A 131 -10.43 5.16 -2.76
CA ASN A 131 -11.74 5.38 -3.36
C ASN A 131 -12.12 4.34 -4.43
N ILE A 132 -11.16 3.62 -5.02
CA ILE A 132 -11.43 2.44 -5.89
C ILE A 132 -12.26 1.38 -5.14
N LEU A 133 -12.12 1.30 -3.82
CA LEU A 133 -12.81 0.37 -2.93
C LEU A 133 -13.94 1.02 -2.11
N LYS A 134 -14.39 2.23 -2.48
CA LYS A 134 -15.37 3.02 -1.70
C LYS A 134 -16.67 2.28 -1.33
N ASP A 135 -17.08 1.33 -2.17
CA ASP A 135 -18.33 0.57 -2.03
C ASP A 135 -18.13 -0.77 -1.28
N TYR A 136 -16.88 -1.16 -0.99
CA TYR A 136 -16.52 -2.49 -0.47
C TYR A 136 -15.71 -2.46 0.82
N LEU A 137 -14.90 -1.42 1.04
CA LEU A 137 -14.00 -1.32 2.19
C LEU A 137 -14.81 -0.99 3.46
N ILE A 138 -14.85 -1.93 4.40
CA ILE A 138 -15.63 -1.85 5.64
C ILE A 138 -14.78 -1.42 6.82
N ALA A 139 -13.52 -1.87 6.89
CA ALA A 139 -12.59 -1.51 7.95
C ALA A 139 -11.25 -1.05 7.39
N LEU A 140 -10.76 0.09 7.88
CA LEU A 140 -9.45 0.63 7.54
C LEU A 140 -8.70 0.94 8.83
N LYS A 141 -7.46 0.45 8.91
CA LYS A 141 -6.53 0.81 9.98
C LYS A 141 -5.30 1.47 9.38
N ILE A 142 -4.92 2.60 9.93
CA ILE A 142 -3.71 3.34 9.56
C ILE A 142 -2.96 3.65 10.85
N ASN A 143 -1.87 2.94 11.06
CA ASN A 143 -1.11 2.95 12.29
C ASN A 143 0.35 3.28 11.95
N ASP A 144 0.92 4.25 12.67
CA ASP A 144 2.36 4.58 12.62
C ASP A 144 2.90 4.92 11.20
N CYS A 145 2.04 5.30 10.24
CA CYS A 145 2.43 5.71 8.89
C CYS A 145 2.83 7.20 8.85
N VAL A 146 4.07 7.49 8.43
CA VAL A 146 4.68 8.83 8.59
C VAL A 146 4.48 9.79 7.42
N ASN A 147 4.13 9.29 6.23
CA ASN A 147 4.05 10.08 4.99
C ASN A 147 2.62 10.54 4.64
N ILE A 148 1.72 10.50 5.62
CA ILE A 148 0.33 10.91 5.50
C ILE A 148 0.14 12.25 6.21
N SER A 149 -0.74 13.12 5.70
CA SER A 149 -1.10 14.39 6.33
C SER A 149 -2.62 14.58 6.43
N ASP A 150 -3.05 15.73 6.96
CA ASP A 150 -4.46 16.15 7.01
C ASP A 150 -5.18 15.96 5.66
N GLN A 151 -4.50 16.22 4.53
CA GLN A 151 -5.08 16.06 3.19
C GLN A 151 -5.40 14.60 2.87
N GLY A 152 -4.48 13.68 3.16
CA GLY A 152 -4.68 12.25 2.91
C GLY A 152 -5.80 11.69 3.77
N ILE A 153 -5.80 12.01 5.08
CA ILE A 153 -6.85 11.56 6.00
C ILE A 153 -8.22 12.12 5.59
N LYS A 154 -8.30 13.38 5.16
CA LYS A 154 -9.56 13.96 4.68
C LYS A 154 -10.14 13.22 3.47
N SER A 155 -9.29 12.70 2.57
CA SER A 155 -9.75 11.98 1.37
C SER A 155 -10.56 10.71 1.69
N LEU A 156 -10.39 10.15 2.90
CA LEU A 156 -11.12 8.97 3.37
C LEU A 156 -12.64 9.21 3.49
N GLU A 157 -13.10 10.47 3.47
CA GLU A 157 -14.53 10.82 3.42
C GLU A 157 -15.27 10.20 2.23
N GLN A 158 -14.55 9.76 1.18
CA GLN A 158 -15.12 9.13 0.00
C GLN A 158 -15.51 7.65 0.23
N LEU A 159 -15.02 7.01 1.30
CA LEU A 159 -15.23 5.59 1.61
C LEU A 159 -16.59 5.35 2.29
N GLN A 160 -17.68 5.50 1.54
CA GLN A 160 -19.04 5.50 2.10
C GLN A 160 -19.49 4.15 2.69
N ALA A 161 -18.85 3.03 2.31
CA ALA A 161 -19.10 1.73 2.92
C ALA A 161 -18.39 1.54 4.29
N LEU A 162 -17.45 2.41 4.65
CA LEU A 162 -16.59 2.25 5.81
C LEU A 162 -17.40 2.30 7.11
N LYS A 163 -17.23 1.27 7.95
CA LYS A 163 -17.87 1.16 9.28
C LYS A 163 -16.88 1.29 10.42
N TYR A 164 -15.60 1.14 10.14
CA TYR A 164 -14.56 1.24 11.14
C TYR A 164 -13.30 1.90 10.56
N LEU A 165 -12.84 2.95 11.23
CA LEU A 165 -11.59 3.64 10.91
C LEU A 165 -10.75 3.77 12.17
N GLU A 166 -9.56 3.16 12.18
CA GLU A 166 -8.54 3.34 13.22
C GLU A 166 -7.43 4.22 12.68
N LEU A 167 -7.14 5.31 13.38
CA LEU A 167 -6.01 6.19 13.13
C LEU A 167 -5.13 6.20 14.38
N LYS A 168 -3.96 5.58 14.32
CA LYS A 168 -3.05 5.49 15.47
C LYS A 168 -1.70 6.12 15.16
N ASN A 169 -1.22 6.95 16.08
CA ASN A 169 0.11 7.56 16.02
C ASN A 169 0.39 8.31 14.70
N ILE A 170 -0.64 8.98 14.17
CA ILE A 170 -0.51 9.82 12.96
C ILE A 170 -0.05 11.22 13.39
N ASN A 171 1.27 11.40 13.46
CA ASN A 171 1.91 12.60 14.01
C ASN A 171 1.73 13.87 13.15
N ALA A 172 1.39 13.71 11.87
CA ALA A 172 1.29 14.80 10.91
C ALA A 172 -0.09 15.50 10.90
N LEU A 173 -1.03 15.09 11.77
CA LEU A 173 -2.33 15.74 11.89
C LEU A 173 -2.21 17.03 12.72
N SER A 174 -2.47 18.17 12.09
CA SER A 174 -2.33 19.48 12.73
C SER A 174 -3.42 19.74 13.77
N GLN A 175 -4.65 19.31 13.46
CA GLN A 175 -5.83 19.50 14.31
C GLN A 175 -6.66 18.22 14.32
N PRO A 176 -6.22 17.17 15.06
CA PRO A 176 -6.85 15.85 15.03
C PRO A 176 -8.34 15.91 15.36
N GLU A 177 -8.75 16.63 16.41
CA GLU A 177 -10.16 16.72 16.82
C GLU A 177 -11.07 17.23 15.68
N ILE A 178 -10.67 18.30 15.00
CA ILE A 178 -11.43 18.88 13.88
C ILE A 178 -11.50 17.90 12.70
N MET A 179 -10.39 17.21 12.40
CA MET A 179 -10.36 16.21 11.33
C MET A 179 -11.29 15.02 11.64
N ILE A 180 -11.27 14.54 12.88
CA ILE A 180 -12.11 13.44 13.32
C ILE A 180 -13.59 13.83 13.30
N ASP A 181 -13.95 15.03 13.74
CA ASP A 181 -15.32 15.53 13.66
C ASP A 181 -15.80 15.69 12.21
N HIS A 182 -14.93 16.18 11.33
CA HIS A 182 -15.20 16.23 9.89
C HIS A 182 -15.48 14.84 9.31
N LEU A 183 -14.65 13.84 9.64
CA LEU A 183 -14.85 12.46 9.18
C LEU A 183 -16.14 11.86 9.73
N LYS A 184 -16.45 12.05 11.02
CA LYS A 184 -17.72 11.59 11.62
C LYS A 184 -18.94 12.21 10.95
N ALA A 185 -18.86 13.50 10.58
CA ALA A 185 -19.95 14.17 9.88
C ALA A 185 -20.15 13.63 8.45
N LYS A 186 -19.07 13.22 7.77
CA LYS A 186 -19.10 12.68 6.40
C LYS A 186 -19.37 11.18 6.34
N LEU A 187 -19.04 10.45 7.39
CA LEU A 187 -19.18 9.00 7.53
C LEU A 187 -19.96 8.70 8.82
N PRO A 188 -21.25 9.05 8.89
CA PRO A 188 -22.03 8.98 10.14
C PRO A 188 -22.20 7.56 10.69
N GLU A 189 -22.07 6.54 9.84
CA GLU A 189 -22.15 5.12 10.22
C GLU A 189 -20.78 4.50 10.51
N CYS A 190 -19.70 5.28 10.42
CA CYS A 190 -18.34 4.84 10.68
C CYS A 190 -17.93 5.13 12.12
N ASN A 191 -17.49 4.09 12.84
CA ASN A 191 -16.80 4.27 14.10
C ASN A 191 -15.35 4.73 13.83
N VAL A 192 -15.12 6.03 14.01
CA VAL A 192 -13.79 6.65 13.87
C VAL A 192 -13.08 6.69 15.22
N GLN A 193 -11.96 5.98 15.33
CA GLN A 193 -11.09 5.94 16.49
C GLN A 193 -9.76 6.62 16.18
N TYR A 194 -9.33 7.51 17.07
CA TYR A 194 -8.03 8.15 17.02
C TYR A 194 -7.29 7.93 18.33
N CYS A 195 -6.04 7.49 18.25
CA CYS A 195 -5.17 7.30 19.40
C CYS A 195 -3.77 7.84 19.08
N SER A 196 -3.21 8.64 20.00
CA SER A 196 -1.85 9.16 19.88
C SER A 196 -1.08 8.82 21.15
N ASN A 197 0.06 8.16 20.99
CA ASN A 197 1.03 7.96 22.07
C ASN A 197 1.87 9.24 22.21
N LEU A 198 1.32 10.27 22.87
CA LEU A 198 2.10 11.41 23.35
C LEU A 198 2.95 11.02 24.56
#